data_AF-A0A7R9DC37-F1
#
_entry.id   AF-A0A7R9DC37-F1
#
_cell.length_a   1.000
_cell.length_b   1.000
_cell.length_c   1.000
_cell.angle_alpha   90.00
_cell.angle_beta   90.00
_cell.angle_gamma   90.00
#
_symmetry.space_group_name_H-M   'P 1'
#
loop_
_entity.id
_entity.type
_entity.pdbx_description
1 polymer ?
#
loop_
_entity_poly.entity_id
_entity_poly.type
_entity_poly.pdbx_seq_one_letter_code
_entity_poly.pdbx_strand_id
1 'polypeptide(L)'
;HTSSVSRQLLTTKHFTNAMLEMKEHTATPVASVLGSVSSRGEGDGIPRDCWELQEKGNNRSGIYRVLPPEASRPFFVYCQQDKRGGGWTVIQNRFEGTVDFYRGWQDYKHGFGNIGGEFWLGLEKLHLLTNYKVNELFIELQDFTLEKSHAQYSAFAIGSEIEGYPISVLGKYEGTAGDSLVYHAGMRFSTHDMDHDGWEDGNCAHSHKGAWWYNGCDTSNLNGQYLNGEVPENYEYQGMYWYDWRGPSYSLMKSRISVRPRSQVYTVTESLGRTKLGDKHHLEEHKRALNLKQEAPNKSQHAE
;
A
#
# COMPACT_ATOMS: atom_id res chain seq x y z
N HIS A 1 -16.93 0.09 -61.33
CA HIS A 1 -16.86 -1.23 -60.70
C HIS A 1 -17.03 -1.07 -59.19
N THR A 2 -18.24 -1.31 -58.72
CA THR A 2 -18.66 -1.26 -57.31
C THR A 2 -18.58 -2.67 -56.72
N SER A 3 -17.81 -2.88 -55.64
CA SER A 3 -17.92 -4.09 -54.82
C SER A 3 -18.37 -3.71 -53.41
N SER A 4 -19.64 -3.97 -53.11
CA SER A 4 -20.20 -3.95 -51.77
C SER A 4 -19.82 -5.24 -51.05
N VAL A 5 -19.07 -5.15 -49.95
CA VAL A 5 -18.86 -6.28 -49.04
C VAL A 5 -20.00 -6.26 -48.01
N SER A 6 -20.78 -7.33 -48.02
CA SER A 6 -21.96 -7.54 -47.19
C SER A 6 -21.59 -7.74 -45.72
N ARG A 7 -22.20 -6.95 -44.82
CA ARG A 7 -22.15 -7.18 -43.37
C ARG A 7 -23.18 -8.26 -43.02
N GLN A 8 -22.72 -9.45 -42.64
CA GLN A 8 -23.60 -10.46 -42.03
C GLN A 8 -23.84 -10.11 -40.56
N LEU A 9 -25.10 -9.87 -40.18
CA LEU A 9 -25.53 -9.80 -38.79
C LEU A 9 -25.50 -11.19 -38.16
N LEU A 10 -24.77 -11.35 -37.07
CA LEU A 10 -24.84 -12.52 -36.19
C LEU A 10 -26.21 -12.51 -35.48
N THR A 11 -27.01 -13.55 -35.72
CA THR A 11 -28.33 -13.70 -35.08
C THR A 11 -28.24 -14.48 -33.78
N THR A 12 -29.20 -14.26 -32.87
CA THR A 12 -29.34 -14.89 -31.55
C THR A 12 -29.32 -16.42 -31.58
N LYS A 13 -29.59 -17.05 -32.74
CA LYS A 13 -29.48 -18.51 -32.95
C LYS A 13 -28.04 -19.05 -32.89
N HIS A 14 -27.03 -18.23 -33.20
CA HIS A 14 -25.63 -18.66 -33.12
C HIS A 14 -25.14 -18.81 -31.67
N PHE A 15 -25.71 -18.05 -30.73
CA PHE A 15 -25.35 -18.15 -29.31
C PHE A 15 -25.98 -19.36 -28.60
N THR A 16 -27.17 -19.79 -29.01
CA THR A 16 -27.85 -20.93 -28.38
C THR A 16 -27.21 -22.28 -28.68
N ASN A 17 -26.65 -22.47 -29.88
CA ASN A 17 -26.01 -23.74 -30.25
C ASN A 17 -24.66 -23.92 -29.56
N ALA A 18 -23.89 -22.85 -29.38
CA ALA A 18 -22.62 -22.89 -28.64
C ALA A 18 -22.81 -23.19 -27.14
N MET A 19 -23.95 -22.81 -26.54
CA MET A 19 -24.25 -23.12 -25.13
C MET A 19 -24.78 -24.55 -24.92
N LEU A 20 -25.32 -25.19 -25.95
CA LEU A 20 -25.76 -26.60 -25.90
C LEU A 20 -24.58 -27.57 -26.01
N GLU A 21 -23.57 -27.26 -26.84
CA GLU A 21 -22.36 -28.10 -26.98
C GLU A 21 -21.46 -28.07 -25.74
N MET A 22 -21.46 -27.00 -24.94
CA MET A 22 -20.71 -26.97 -23.67
C MET A 22 -21.38 -27.73 -22.53
N LYS A 23 -22.64 -28.16 -22.68
CA LYS A 23 -23.41 -28.82 -21.61
C LYS A 23 -23.25 -30.35 -21.60
N GLU A 24 -22.61 -30.93 -22.61
CA GLU A 24 -22.46 -32.39 -22.77
C GLU A 24 -21.09 -32.95 -22.36
N HIS A 25 -20.11 -32.11 -22.01
CA HIS A 25 -18.80 -32.55 -21.55
C HIS A 25 -18.43 -31.93 -20.20
N THR A 26 -19.03 -32.42 -19.11
CA THR A 26 -18.41 -32.51 -17.77
C THR A 26 -19.42 -33.12 -16.78
N ALA A 27 -19.59 -34.44 -16.82
CA ALA A 27 -20.24 -35.18 -15.75
C ALA A 27 -19.58 -36.55 -15.59
N THR A 28 -18.49 -36.60 -14.83
CA THR A 28 -17.99 -37.82 -14.21
C THR A 28 -18.12 -37.68 -12.69
N PRO A 29 -18.78 -38.62 -11.99
CA PRO A 29 -18.93 -38.53 -10.54
C PRO A 29 -17.64 -38.96 -9.85
N VAL A 30 -17.06 -38.10 -9.02
CA VAL A 30 -15.94 -38.45 -8.14
C VAL A 30 -16.49 -39.23 -6.95
N ALA A 31 -16.10 -40.50 -6.83
CA ALA A 31 -16.45 -41.37 -5.72
C ALA A 31 -15.92 -40.81 -4.39
N SER A 32 -16.78 -40.83 -3.36
CA SER A 32 -16.45 -40.44 -1.99
C SER A 32 -15.48 -41.44 -1.36
N VAL A 33 -14.23 -41.02 -1.15
CA VAL A 33 -13.32 -41.71 -0.21
C VAL A 33 -13.50 -41.03 1.14
N LEU A 34 -14.25 -41.67 2.04
CA LEU A 34 -14.31 -41.30 3.45
C LEU A 34 -12.99 -41.68 4.12
N GLY A 35 -12.02 -40.77 4.05
CA GLY A 35 -10.87 -40.77 4.94
C GLY A 35 -11.23 -40.05 6.23
N SER A 36 -11.08 -40.73 7.37
CA SER A 36 -11.26 -40.18 8.71
C SER A 36 -10.30 -39.01 8.95
N VAL A 37 -10.80 -37.77 8.83
CA VAL A 37 -10.06 -36.58 9.24
C VAL A 37 -10.38 -36.31 10.71
N SER A 38 -9.37 -36.56 11.53
CA SER A 38 -9.30 -36.14 12.93
C SER A 38 -9.56 -34.64 13.04
N SER A 39 -10.49 -34.27 13.93
CA SER A 39 -10.84 -32.89 14.24
C SER A 39 -9.65 -32.15 14.85
N ARG A 40 -8.81 -31.55 14.00
CA ARG A 40 -7.89 -30.47 14.41
C ARG A 40 -8.62 -29.15 14.24
N GLY A 41 -8.52 -28.30 15.26
CA GLY A 41 -9.25 -27.03 15.34
C GLY A 41 -9.04 -26.16 14.10
N GLU A 42 -10.04 -25.34 13.77
CA GLU A 42 -10.17 -24.49 12.57
C GLU A 42 -9.03 -23.47 12.31
N GLY A 43 -7.91 -23.52 13.04
CA GLY A 43 -6.73 -22.68 12.84
C GLY A 43 -5.41 -23.42 12.58
N ASP A 44 -5.36 -24.76 12.69
CA ASP A 44 -4.12 -25.52 12.57
C ASP A 44 -3.76 -25.75 11.09
N GLY A 45 -3.15 -24.74 10.46
CA GLY A 45 -2.63 -24.81 9.08
C GLY A 45 -2.87 -23.58 8.20
N ILE A 46 -3.69 -22.62 8.63
CA ILE A 46 -3.87 -21.37 7.89
C ILE A 46 -2.62 -20.49 8.10
N PRO A 47 -1.97 -20.01 7.03
CA PRO A 47 -0.81 -19.12 7.15
C PRO A 47 -1.23 -17.77 7.74
N ARG A 48 -0.33 -17.10 8.49
CA ARG A 48 -0.55 -15.78 9.06
C ARG A 48 -0.64 -14.70 7.99
N ASP A 49 0.13 -14.86 6.92
CA ASP A 49 0.18 -13.96 5.78
C ASP A 49 0.81 -14.64 4.55
N CYS A 50 1.02 -13.84 3.50
CA CYS A 50 1.66 -14.30 2.26
C CYS A 50 3.14 -14.68 2.43
N TRP A 51 3.84 -14.12 3.42
CA TRP A 51 5.24 -14.49 3.68
C TRP A 51 5.35 -15.89 4.25
N GLU A 52 4.52 -16.26 5.23
CA GLU A 52 4.51 -17.65 5.73
C GLU A 52 4.13 -18.66 4.64
N LEU A 53 3.24 -18.29 3.70
CA LEU A 53 2.98 -19.11 2.52
C LEU A 53 4.23 -19.32 1.66
N GLN A 54 5.00 -18.25 1.44
CA GLN A 54 6.24 -18.30 0.68
C GLN A 54 7.29 -19.19 1.38
N GLU A 55 7.46 -19.06 2.70
CA GLU A 55 8.38 -19.87 3.50
C GLU A 55 8.04 -21.37 3.45
N LYS A 56 6.75 -21.70 3.31
CA LYS A 56 6.25 -23.07 3.09
C LYS A 56 6.42 -23.57 1.64
N GLY A 57 7.10 -22.79 0.79
CA GLY A 57 7.39 -23.14 -0.59
C GLY A 57 6.30 -22.81 -1.61
N ASN A 58 5.25 -22.07 -1.21
CA ASN A 58 4.23 -21.64 -2.17
C ASN A 58 4.68 -20.38 -2.92
N ASN A 59 5.15 -20.58 -4.15
CA ASN A 59 5.65 -19.54 -5.05
C ASN A 59 4.60 -19.09 -6.10
N ARG A 60 3.31 -19.39 -5.92
CA ARG A 60 2.25 -19.04 -6.87
C ARG A 60 1.45 -17.84 -6.39
N SER A 61 1.44 -16.76 -7.17
CA SER A 61 0.59 -15.60 -6.90
C SER A 61 -0.89 -15.94 -7.04
N GLY A 62 -1.74 -15.36 -6.19
CA GLY A 62 -3.18 -15.63 -6.20
C GLY A 62 -3.88 -15.21 -4.91
N ILE A 63 -5.15 -15.56 -4.81
CA ILE A 63 -5.97 -15.27 -3.64
C ILE A 63 -5.82 -16.39 -2.61
N TYR A 64 -5.44 -16.04 -1.39
CA TYR A 64 -5.25 -16.98 -0.30
C TYR A 64 -5.99 -16.53 0.95
N ARG A 65 -6.33 -17.50 1.80
CA ARG A 65 -6.89 -17.28 3.13
C ARG A 65 -5.76 -17.21 4.14
N VAL A 66 -5.74 -16.16 4.95
CA VAL A 66 -4.72 -15.92 5.98
C VAL A 66 -5.36 -15.68 7.35
N LEU A 67 -4.61 -15.93 8.42
CA LEU A 67 -5.03 -15.74 9.82
C LEU A 67 -3.90 -15.10 10.63
N PRO A 68 -3.75 -13.76 10.61
CA PRO A 68 -2.80 -13.07 11.49
C PRO A 68 -3.06 -13.38 12.98
N PRO A 69 -2.05 -13.33 13.85
CA PRO A 69 -2.16 -13.80 15.24
C PRO A 69 -3.30 -13.21 16.07
N GLU A 70 -3.58 -11.91 15.89
CA GLU A 70 -4.62 -11.20 16.64
C GLU A 70 -5.98 -11.19 15.91
N ALA A 71 -6.05 -11.78 14.72
CA ALA A 71 -7.30 -11.85 13.97
C ALA A 71 -8.23 -12.90 14.56
N SER A 72 -9.46 -12.51 14.89
CA SER A 72 -10.50 -13.42 15.41
C SER A 72 -10.99 -14.44 14.38
N ARG A 73 -10.86 -14.11 13.09
CA ARG A 73 -11.26 -14.96 11.97
C ARG A 73 -10.32 -14.75 10.78
N PRO A 74 -10.10 -15.80 9.98
CA PRO A 74 -9.28 -15.68 8.78
C PRO A 74 -9.99 -14.86 7.69
N PHE A 75 -9.20 -14.23 6.83
CA PHE A 75 -9.70 -13.43 5.71
C PHE A 75 -8.90 -13.68 4.43
N PHE A 76 -9.45 -13.28 3.28
CA PHE A 76 -8.80 -13.43 2.00
C PHE A 76 -7.90 -12.23 1.69
N VAL A 77 -6.75 -12.51 1.07
CA VAL A 77 -5.78 -11.53 0.55
C VAL A 77 -5.27 -11.98 -0.80
N TYR A 78 -4.75 -11.04 -1.59
CA TYR A 78 -3.96 -11.38 -2.76
C TYR A 78 -2.48 -11.47 -2.36
N CYS A 79 -1.88 -12.65 -2.56
CA CYS A 79 -0.45 -12.86 -2.37
C CYS A 79 0.29 -12.74 -3.70
N GLN A 80 1.30 -11.87 -3.74
CA GLN A 80 2.24 -11.79 -4.85
C GLN A 80 3.51 -12.57 -4.49
N GLN A 81 3.62 -13.79 -5.00
CA GLN A 81 4.65 -14.78 -4.64
C GLN A 81 5.78 -14.93 -5.68
N ASP A 82 5.53 -14.54 -6.91
CA ASP A 82 6.41 -14.77 -8.08
C ASP A 82 7.23 -13.54 -8.50
N LYS A 83 7.11 -12.42 -7.78
CA LYS A 83 7.83 -11.17 -8.07
C LYS A 83 8.48 -10.61 -6.81
N ARG A 84 9.61 -9.92 -6.98
CA ARG A 84 10.32 -9.17 -5.91
C ARG A 84 10.57 -9.99 -4.65
N GLY A 85 11.00 -11.24 -4.82
CA GLY A 85 11.30 -12.17 -3.72
C GLY A 85 10.07 -12.81 -3.07
N GLY A 86 8.86 -12.51 -3.55
CA GLY A 86 7.62 -13.13 -3.08
C GLY A 86 7.21 -12.74 -1.66
N GLY A 87 6.13 -13.35 -1.17
CA GLY A 87 5.60 -13.15 0.17
C GLY A 87 4.90 -11.82 0.41
N TRP A 88 4.56 -11.09 -0.64
CA TRP A 88 3.89 -9.79 -0.53
C TRP A 88 2.38 -9.96 -0.37
N THR A 89 1.82 -9.32 0.65
CA THR A 89 0.37 -9.18 0.82
C THR A 89 -0.06 -7.85 0.20
N VAL A 90 -0.86 -7.91 -0.87
CA VAL A 90 -1.36 -6.70 -1.54
C VAL A 90 -2.52 -6.10 -0.75
N ILE A 91 -2.42 -4.80 -0.43
CA ILE A 91 -3.40 -4.08 0.41
C ILE A 91 -4.23 -3.10 -0.41
N GLN A 92 -3.73 -2.68 -1.58
CA GLN A 92 -4.44 -1.84 -2.54
C GLN A 92 -3.97 -2.20 -3.95
N ASN A 93 -4.89 -2.21 -4.91
CA ASN A 93 -4.58 -2.41 -6.32
C ASN A 93 -5.53 -1.55 -7.18
N ARG A 94 -4.96 -0.70 -8.05
CA ARG A 94 -5.65 0.19 -9.01
C ARG A 94 -5.01 0.05 -10.38
N PHE A 95 -5.79 -0.05 -11.44
CA PHE A 95 -5.28 -0.16 -12.80
C PHE A 95 -6.25 0.18 -13.94
N GLU A 96 -7.55 0.38 -13.67
CA GLU A 96 -8.56 0.60 -14.73
C GLU A 96 -9.73 1.51 -14.31
N GLY A 97 -9.83 1.88 -13.03
CA GLY A 97 -10.85 2.82 -12.54
C GLY A 97 -12.27 2.24 -12.48
N THR A 98 -12.41 0.91 -12.37
CA THR A 98 -13.72 0.23 -12.29
C THR A 98 -14.33 0.29 -10.89
N VAL A 99 -13.52 0.55 -9.87
CA VAL A 99 -13.99 0.69 -8.48
C VAL A 99 -13.88 2.14 -8.04
N ASP A 100 -14.98 2.67 -7.50
CA ASP A 100 -15.00 3.98 -6.85
C ASP A 100 -14.31 3.92 -5.48
N PHE A 101 -13.31 4.78 -5.28
CA PHE A 101 -12.54 4.93 -4.04
C PHE A 101 -12.96 6.16 -3.22
N TYR A 102 -13.88 6.99 -3.71
CA TYR A 102 -14.46 8.06 -2.91
C TYR A 102 -15.53 7.49 -1.96
N ARG A 103 -15.05 6.85 -0.89
CA ARG A 103 -15.85 6.05 0.05
C ARG A 103 -15.75 6.57 1.48
N GLY A 104 -16.73 6.20 2.30
CA GLY A 104 -16.78 6.55 3.72
C GLY A 104 -15.95 5.65 4.62
N TRP A 105 -15.90 6.01 5.91
CA TRP A 105 -15.08 5.35 6.94
C TRP A 105 -15.31 3.86 7.03
N GLN A 106 -16.58 3.43 7.03
CA GLN A 106 -16.94 2.02 7.21
C GLN A 106 -16.44 1.14 6.05
N ASP A 107 -16.44 1.66 4.82
CA ASP A 107 -15.90 0.95 3.66
C ASP A 107 -14.37 0.84 3.76
N TYR A 108 -13.69 1.92 4.11
CA TYR A 108 -12.24 1.93 4.29
C TYR A 108 -11.77 1.06 5.45
N LYS A 109 -12.55 0.98 6.53
CA LYS A 109 -12.30 0.08 7.65
C LYS A 109 -12.33 -1.39 7.24
N HIS A 110 -13.39 -1.81 6.55
CA HIS A 110 -13.64 -3.23 6.27
C HIS A 110 -13.09 -3.72 4.94
N GLY A 111 -12.78 -2.81 4.02
CA GLY A 111 -12.33 -3.09 2.66
C GLY A 111 -13.48 -3.17 1.66
N PHE A 112 -13.15 -2.91 0.40
CA PHE A 112 -14.10 -2.88 -0.72
C PHE A 112 -13.42 -3.26 -2.04
N GLY A 113 -14.22 -3.49 -3.08
CA GLY A 113 -13.75 -3.92 -4.39
C GLY A 113 -13.59 -5.44 -4.50
N ASN A 114 -12.80 -5.89 -5.47
CA ASN A 114 -12.57 -7.30 -5.76
C ASN A 114 -11.08 -7.61 -5.62
N ILE A 115 -10.73 -8.56 -4.75
CA ILE A 115 -9.32 -8.97 -4.50
C ILE A 115 -8.63 -9.49 -5.78
N GLY A 116 -9.39 -9.97 -6.77
CA GLY A 116 -8.87 -10.33 -8.10
C GLY A 116 -8.80 -9.18 -9.11
N GLY A 117 -9.26 -7.98 -8.73
CA GLY A 117 -9.32 -6.77 -9.55
C GLY A 117 -8.85 -5.54 -8.77
N GLU A 118 -9.60 -4.44 -8.85
CA GLU A 118 -9.33 -3.25 -8.03
C GLU A 118 -9.94 -3.39 -6.63
N PHE A 119 -9.17 -3.07 -5.60
CA PHE A 119 -9.64 -3.18 -4.21
C PHE A 119 -8.83 -2.36 -3.22
N TRP A 120 -9.46 -2.13 -2.07
CA TRP A 120 -8.84 -1.74 -0.81
C TRP A 120 -9.07 -2.86 0.21
N LEU A 121 -8.00 -3.36 0.84
CA LEU A 121 -8.10 -4.53 1.72
C LEU A 121 -8.92 -4.26 2.99
N GLY A 122 -8.84 -3.04 3.51
CA GLY A 122 -9.47 -2.63 4.77
C GLY A 122 -8.42 -2.28 5.83
N LEU A 123 -8.61 -1.16 6.52
CA LEU A 123 -7.72 -0.66 7.58
C LEU A 123 -7.62 -1.65 8.74
N GLU A 124 -8.70 -2.33 9.11
CA GLU A 124 -8.67 -3.31 10.20
C GLU A 124 -7.75 -4.49 9.88
N LYS A 125 -7.84 -5.01 8.64
CA LYS A 125 -6.97 -6.10 8.19
C LYS A 125 -5.53 -5.64 8.06
N LEU A 126 -5.32 -4.41 7.59
CA LEU A 126 -3.98 -3.82 7.48
C LEU A 126 -3.32 -3.67 8.86
N HIS A 127 -4.06 -3.16 9.85
CA HIS A 127 -3.60 -3.06 11.24
C HIS A 127 -3.16 -4.42 11.78
N LEU A 128 -4.00 -5.45 11.63
CA LEU A 128 -3.69 -6.81 12.07
C LEU A 128 -2.44 -7.41 11.38
N LEU A 129 -2.24 -7.10 10.09
CA LEU A 129 -1.07 -7.57 9.32
C LEU A 129 0.22 -6.88 9.75
N THR A 130 0.16 -5.60 10.13
CA THR A 130 1.37 -4.78 10.35
C THR A 130 1.85 -4.71 11.80
N ASN A 131 1.02 -5.10 12.78
CA ASN A 131 1.36 -4.91 14.20
C ASN A 131 1.95 -6.13 14.91
N TYR A 132 1.90 -7.31 14.28
CA TYR A 132 2.46 -8.52 14.89
C TYR A 132 3.96 -8.73 14.57
N LYS A 133 4.46 -8.12 13.48
CA LYS A 133 5.87 -8.09 13.04
C LYS A 133 6.17 -6.82 12.27
N VAL A 134 7.43 -6.38 12.25
CA VAL A 134 7.87 -5.28 11.40
C VAL A 134 7.67 -5.67 9.92
N ASN A 135 6.84 -4.90 9.23
CA ASN A 135 6.58 -5.07 7.80
C ASN A 135 7.34 -4.02 7.00
N GLU A 136 7.87 -4.37 5.84
CA GLU A 136 8.22 -3.39 4.81
C GLU A 136 7.01 -3.07 3.94
N LEU A 137 6.99 -1.86 3.39
CA LEU A 137 5.97 -1.36 2.47
C LEU A 137 6.58 -1.21 1.08
N PHE A 138 5.83 -1.62 0.07
CA PHE A 138 6.21 -1.48 -1.33
C PHE A 138 5.06 -0.93 -2.16
N ILE A 139 5.32 0.18 -2.84
CA ILE A 139 4.38 0.90 -3.69
C ILE A 139 4.88 0.84 -5.13
N GLU A 140 4.09 0.23 -6.02
CA GLU A 140 4.33 0.23 -7.46
C GLU A 140 3.46 1.26 -8.15
N LEU A 141 4.05 2.07 -9.02
CA LEU A 141 3.36 3.11 -9.76
C LEU A 141 3.60 2.94 -11.26
N GLN A 142 2.59 3.20 -12.08
CA GLN A 142 2.70 3.26 -13.53
C GLN A 142 1.86 4.41 -14.07
N ASP A 143 2.37 5.13 -15.06
CA ASP A 143 1.66 6.21 -15.74
C ASP A 143 1.08 5.76 -17.09
N PHE A 144 0.41 6.65 -17.81
CA PHE A 144 -0.17 6.34 -19.13
C PHE A 144 0.86 6.30 -20.27
N THR A 145 2.11 6.71 -20.03
CA THR A 145 3.24 6.47 -20.96
C THR A 145 3.89 5.11 -20.73
N LEU A 146 3.35 4.31 -19.79
CA LEU A 146 3.81 3.00 -19.36
C LEU A 146 5.13 3.02 -18.58
N GLU A 147 5.66 4.20 -18.25
CA GLU A 147 6.79 4.35 -17.35
C GLU A 147 6.40 3.89 -15.94
N LYS A 148 7.34 3.24 -15.26
CA LYS A 148 7.13 2.66 -13.94
C LYS A 148 8.05 3.32 -12.93
N SER A 149 7.51 3.53 -11.75
CA SER A 149 8.29 3.96 -10.59
C SER A 149 7.87 3.19 -9.35
N HIS A 150 8.62 3.35 -8.27
CA HIS A 150 8.29 2.71 -7.00
C HIS A 150 8.82 3.50 -5.81
N ALA A 151 8.15 3.30 -4.67
CA ALA A 151 8.59 3.72 -3.36
C ALA A 151 8.59 2.52 -2.41
N GLN A 152 9.67 2.34 -1.65
CA GLN A 152 9.82 1.28 -0.66
C GLN A 152 10.20 1.88 0.68
N TYR A 153 9.59 1.38 1.75
CA TYR A 153 9.90 1.78 3.12
C TYR A 153 10.31 0.57 3.94
N SER A 154 11.43 0.70 4.65
CA SER A 154 12.03 -0.41 5.40
C SER A 154 11.22 -0.89 6.61
N ALA A 155 10.22 -0.12 7.01
CA ALA A 155 9.26 -0.42 8.06
C ALA A 155 7.92 0.29 7.76
N PHE A 156 6.80 -0.33 8.11
CA PHE A 156 5.47 0.23 7.97
C PHE A 156 4.50 -0.44 8.93
N ALA A 157 3.75 0.37 9.66
CA ALA A 157 2.61 -0.08 10.45
C ALA A 157 1.59 1.04 10.60
N ILE A 158 0.34 0.65 10.83
CA ILE A 158 -0.73 1.57 11.19
C ILE A 158 -1.25 1.30 12.60
N GLY A 159 -1.66 2.35 13.31
CA GLY A 159 -2.29 2.25 14.64
C GLY A 159 -3.69 1.64 14.58
N SER A 160 -4.33 1.54 15.74
CA SER A 160 -5.67 0.97 15.91
C SER A 160 -6.79 1.93 15.46
N GLU A 161 -8.02 1.44 15.38
CA GLU A 161 -9.19 2.29 15.11
C GLU A 161 -9.36 3.42 16.13
N ILE A 162 -9.11 3.15 17.41
CA ILE A 162 -9.23 4.13 18.50
C ILE A 162 -8.29 5.31 18.26
N GLU A 163 -7.12 5.03 17.72
CA GLU A 163 -6.11 6.04 17.34
C GLU A 163 -6.41 6.68 15.98
N GLY A 164 -7.43 6.23 15.24
CA GLY A 164 -7.75 6.69 13.89
C GLY A 164 -6.87 6.10 12.79
N TYR A 165 -6.35 4.88 12.99
CA TYR A 165 -5.47 4.17 12.06
C TYR A 165 -4.28 4.99 11.53
N PRO A 166 -3.51 5.71 12.37
CA PRO A 166 -2.42 6.56 11.89
C PRO A 166 -1.29 5.74 11.26
N ILE A 167 -0.47 6.32 10.38
CA ILE A 167 0.83 5.70 10.01
C ILE A 167 1.74 5.77 11.24
N SER A 168 1.71 4.74 12.08
CA SER A 168 2.40 4.70 13.38
C SER A 168 3.89 4.41 13.22
N VAL A 169 4.28 3.72 12.16
CA VAL A 169 5.68 3.44 11.82
C VAL A 169 5.87 3.66 10.33
N LEU A 170 6.89 4.44 9.96
CA LEU A 170 7.38 4.56 8.59
C LEU A 170 8.91 4.56 8.60
N GLY A 171 9.48 3.56 7.93
CA GLY A 171 10.93 3.35 7.88
C GLY A 171 11.63 4.23 6.84
N LYS A 172 12.91 3.94 6.62
CA LYS A 172 13.72 4.62 5.62
C LYS A 172 13.15 4.38 4.22
N TYR A 173 12.97 5.45 3.46
CA TYR A 173 12.60 5.44 2.06
C TYR A 173 13.76 5.02 1.15
N GLU A 174 13.46 4.20 0.15
CA GLU A 174 14.27 3.92 -1.03
C GLU A 174 13.36 3.76 -2.25
N GLY A 175 13.79 4.19 -3.44
CA GLY A 175 12.98 4.06 -4.64
C GLY A 175 13.26 5.12 -5.70
N THR A 176 12.52 5.04 -6.79
CA THR A 176 12.64 5.93 -7.95
C THR A 176 11.50 6.95 -8.06
N ALA A 177 10.49 6.88 -7.18
CA ALA A 177 9.29 7.73 -7.26
C ALA A 177 9.43 9.07 -6.51
N GLY A 178 10.50 9.24 -5.73
CA GLY A 178 10.56 10.27 -4.68
C GLY A 178 9.68 9.90 -3.48
N ASP A 179 9.88 10.58 -2.36
CA ASP A 179 9.26 10.25 -1.08
C ASP A 179 8.04 11.12 -0.80
N SER A 180 6.91 10.77 -1.42
CA SER A 180 5.64 11.47 -1.20
C SER A 180 4.74 10.81 -0.16
N LEU A 181 5.28 9.94 0.71
CA LEU A 181 4.57 9.39 1.87
C LEU A 181 5.10 9.92 3.19
N VAL A 182 6.36 10.37 3.28
CA VAL A 182 6.93 10.87 4.54
C VAL A 182 6.15 12.03 5.15
N TYR A 183 5.55 12.89 4.33
CA TYR A 183 4.69 13.99 4.77
C TYR A 183 3.43 13.52 5.53
N HIS A 184 3.05 12.25 5.34
CA HIS A 184 1.89 11.61 5.94
C HIS A 184 2.24 10.79 7.19
N ALA A 185 3.52 10.68 7.55
CA ALA A 185 3.95 9.91 8.71
C ALA A 185 3.32 10.46 10.00
N GLY A 186 2.73 9.58 10.81
CA GLY A 186 2.01 9.94 12.04
C GLY A 186 0.60 10.49 11.84
N MET A 187 0.18 10.80 10.61
CA MET A 187 -1.15 11.32 10.33
C MET A 187 -2.21 10.22 10.48
N ARG A 188 -3.40 10.60 10.94
CA ARG A 188 -4.57 9.73 11.07
C ARG A 188 -5.23 9.57 9.70
N PHE A 189 -5.98 8.48 9.52
CA PHE A 189 -6.73 8.27 8.29
C PHE A 189 -7.99 9.13 8.31
N SER A 190 -8.31 9.74 7.16
CA SER A 190 -9.50 10.59 6.98
C SER A 190 -10.29 10.16 5.75
N THR A 191 -11.61 10.16 5.88
CA THR A 191 -12.59 9.95 4.81
C THR A 191 -13.52 11.16 4.73
N HIS A 192 -14.30 11.27 3.65
CA HIS A 192 -15.19 12.41 3.45
C HIS A 192 -16.30 12.53 4.53
N ASP A 193 -16.52 11.47 5.32
CA ASP A 193 -17.51 11.38 6.41
C ASP A 193 -16.87 11.24 7.80
N MET A 194 -15.54 11.18 7.89
CA MET A 194 -14.80 11.15 9.15
C MET A 194 -13.48 11.89 9.01
N ASP A 195 -13.46 13.10 9.55
CA ASP A 195 -12.36 14.04 9.44
C ASP A 195 -11.38 13.93 10.60
N HIS A 196 -10.14 13.55 10.29
CA HIS A 196 -9.03 13.51 11.22
C HIS A 196 -7.78 14.22 10.66
N ASP A 197 -7.94 15.02 9.61
CA ASP A 197 -6.81 15.67 8.96
C ASP A 197 -6.40 16.97 9.68
N GLY A 198 -5.30 17.57 9.22
CA GLY A 198 -4.70 18.75 9.83
C GLY A 198 -5.28 20.08 9.34
N TRP A 199 -6.26 20.06 8.42
CA TRP A 199 -6.84 21.28 7.87
C TRP A 199 -8.03 21.75 8.72
N GLU A 200 -7.79 22.72 9.61
CA GLU A 200 -8.77 23.17 10.61
C GLU A 200 -10.12 23.66 10.03
N ASP A 201 -10.10 24.26 8.85
CA ASP A 201 -11.27 24.91 8.23
C ASP A 201 -11.87 24.11 7.06
N GLY A 202 -11.39 22.90 6.81
CA GLY A 202 -11.82 22.10 5.66
C GLY A 202 -11.73 20.60 5.91
N ASN A 203 -11.84 19.85 4.82
CA ASN A 203 -11.75 18.40 4.84
C ASN A 203 -11.02 17.95 3.58
N CYS A 204 -9.80 17.45 3.75
CA CYS A 204 -8.93 17.05 2.65
C CYS A 204 -9.55 15.91 1.85
N ALA A 205 -10.16 14.93 2.52
CA ALA A 205 -10.82 13.80 1.85
C ALA A 205 -11.96 14.27 0.93
N HIS A 206 -12.75 15.25 1.37
CA HIS A 206 -13.82 15.85 0.57
C HIS A 206 -13.27 16.67 -0.61
N SER A 207 -12.22 17.46 -0.38
CA SER A 207 -11.61 18.33 -1.39
C SER A 207 -10.89 17.52 -2.47
N HIS A 208 -10.03 16.58 -2.06
CA HIS A 208 -9.14 15.79 -2.91
C HIS A 208 -9.75 14.45 -3.36
N LYS A 209 -11.05 14.26 -3.12
CA LYS A 209 -11.86 13.16 -3.69
C LYS A 209 -11.28 11.76 -3.46
N GLY A 210 -10.78 11.52 -2.25
CA GLY A 210 -10.21 10.24 -1.84
C GLY A 210 -10.31 10.03 -0.33
N ALA A 211 -9.56 9.04 0.16
CA ALA A 211 -9.34 8.85 1.58
C ALA A 211 -7.91 8.41 1.81
N TRP A 212 -7.24 9.05 2.78
CA TRP A 212 -5.82 8.89 2.99
C TRP A 212 -5.41 9.34 4.39
N TRP A 213 -4.13 9.18 4.71
CA TRP A 213 -3.51 9.75 5.90
C TRP A 213 -3.21 11.23 5.66
N TYR A 214 -4.23 12.05 5.48
CA TYR A 214 -4.09 13.47 5.14
C TYR A 214 -3.47 14.27 6.30
N ASN A 215 -2.62 15.23 5.95
CA ASN A 215 -2.13 16.30 6.80
C ASN A 215 -2.91 17.58 6.43
N GLY A 216 -2.31 18.58 5.79
CA GLY A 216 -3.02 19.76 5.27
C GLY A 216 -2.60 20.14 3.83
N CYS A 217 -2.83 19.34 2.80
CA CYS A 217 -3.56 18.06 2.79
C CYS A 217 -2.65 16.87 2.47
N ASP A 218 -1.91 16.89 1.36
CA ASP A 218 -1.16 15.71 0.93
C ASP A 218 -0.05 15.99 -0.08
N THR A 219 0.91 15.07 -0.10
CA THR A 219 1.87 14.91 -1.21
C THR A 219 1.62 13.61 -2.00
N SER A 220 0.70 12.75 -1.56
CA SER A 220 0.22 11.61 -2.34
C SER A 220 -1.25 11.34 -2.06
N ASN A 221 -1.95 10.86 -3.09
CA ASN A 221 -3.36 10.46 -2.99
C ASN A 221 -3.63 9.24 -3.87
N LEU A 222 -3.06 8.08 -3.51
CA LEU A 222 -3.22 6.85 -4.32
C LEU A 222 -4.65 6.29 -4.31
N ASN A 223 -5.52 6.84 -3.46
CA ASN A 223 -6.93 6.54 -3.36
C ASN A 223 -7.83 7.63 -3.99
N GLY A 224 -7.23 8.62 -4.66
CA GLY A 224 -7.98 9.62 -5.43
C GLY A 224 -8.69 9.04 -6.64
N GLN A 225 -9.34 9.93 -7.38
CA GLN A 225 -10.08 9.60 -8.59
C GLN A 225 -9.16 9.07 -9.70
N TYR A 226 -9.71 8.18 -10.52
CA TYR A 226 -9.01 7.67 -11.69
C TYR A 226 -9.28 8.60 -12.89
N LEU A 227 -8.37 9.54 -13.18
CA LEU A 227 -8.61 10.65 -14.12
C LEU A 227 -7.82 10.58 -15.44
N ASN A 228 -7.28 9.41 -15.78
CA ASN A 228 -6.70 9.13 -17.09
C ASN A 228 -5.54 10.03 -17.56
N GLY A 229 -4.61 10.41 -16.67
CA GLY A 229 -3.40 11.17 -17.01
C GLY A 229 -3.50 12.64 -16.60
N GLU A 230 -3.11 13.55 -17.49
CA GLU A 230 -3.12 14.99 -17.21
C GLU A 230 -4.52 15.49 -16.87
N VAL A 231 -4.60 16.32 -15.82
CA VAL A 231 -5.86 16.91 -15.36
C VAL A 231 -5.77 18.44 -15.43
N PRO A 232 -6.88 19.14 -15.72
CA PRO A 232 -6.91 20.59 -15.66
C PRO A 232 -6.84 21.08 -14.20
N GLU A 233 -6.47 22.35 -14.01
CA GLU A 233 -6.22 23.00 -12.71
C GLU A 233 -7.33 22.76 -11.68
N ASN A 234 -8.60 22.76 -12.10
CA ASN A 234 -9.74 22.57 -11.19
C ASN A 234 -9.91 21.10 -10.69
N TYR A 235 -9.11 20.16 -11.20
CA TYR A 235 -9.03 18.77 -10.75
C TYR A 235 -7.66 18.43 -10.15
N GLU A 236 -6.77 19.42 -10.01
CA GLU A 236 -5.49 19.24 -9.34
C GLU A 236 -5.70 18.64 -7.94
N TYR A 237 -4.84 17.70 -7.54
CA TYR A 237 -4.91 16.94 -6.28
C TYR A 237 -6.07 15.94 -6.14
N GLN A 238 -7.06 15.94 -7.05
CA GLN A 238 -8.22 15.04 -6.97
C GLN A 238 -7.95 13.64 -7.55
N GLY A 239 -6.89 13.51 -8.35
CA GLY A 239 -6.53 12.26 -9.04
C GLY A 239 -5.71 11.29 -8.20
N MET A 240 -5.47 10.09 -8.74
CA MET A 240 -4.54 9.12 -8.18
C MET A 240 -3.10 9.58 -8.44
N TYR A 241 -2.49 10.36 -7.55
CA TYR A 241 -1.21 11.01 -7.84
C TYR A 241 -0.10 10.74 -6.81
N TRP A 242 1.15 11.02 -7.24
CA TRP A 242 2.36 10.98 -6.42
C TRP A 242 3.22 12.20 -6.74
N TYR A 243 3.34 13.13 -5.79
CA TYR A 243 3.86 14.49 -6.03
C TYR A 243 5.27 14.49 -6.65
N ASP A 244 6.21 13.76 -6.04
CA ASP A 244 7.62 13.81 -6.47
C ASP A 244 7.89 13.13 -7.81
N TRP A 245 6.92 12.40 -8.37
CA TRP A 245 7.09 11.70 -9.64
C TRP A 245 6.38 12.38 -10.82
N ARG A 246 5.06 12.56 -10.74
CA ARG A 246 4.25 13.14 -11.83
C ARG A 246 3.53 14.43 -11.42
N GLY A 247 3.63 14.83 -10.16
CA GLY A 247 2.93 16.01 -9.65
C GLY A 247 1.42 15.78 -9.46
N PRO A 248 0.73 16.78 -8.88
CA PRO A 248 -0.69 16.69 -8.55
C PRO A 248 -1.64 16.93 -9.74
N SER A 249 -1.12 17.49 -10.83
CA SER A 249 -1.85 17.72 -12.08
C SER A 249 -1.83 16.50 -13.02
N TYR A 250 -1.46 15.32 -12.51
CA TYR A 250 -1.43 14.06 -13.27
C TYR A 250 -1.97 12.89 -12.44
N SER A 251 -3.02 12.21 -12.94
CA SER A 251 -3.53 10.95 -12.39
C SER A 251 -2.85 9.75 -13.04
N LEU A 252 -2.25 8.92 -12.20
CA LEU A 252 -1.54 7.69 -12.57
C LEU A 252 -2.48 6.64 -13.20
N MET A 253 -1.88 5.73 -13.97
CA MET A 253 -2.57 4.60 -14.60
C MET A 253 -2.69 3.41 -13.64
N LYS A 254 -1.65 3.10 -12.87
CA LYS A 254 -1.69 1.99 -11.89
C LYS A 254 -1.03 2.38 -10.59
N SER A 255 -1.61 1.90 -9.50
CA SER A 255 -0.96 1.84 -8.20
C SER A 255 -1.15 0.46 -7.60
N ARG A 256 -0.13 -0.04 -6.91
CA ARG A 256 -0.28 -1.22 -6.06
C ARG A 256 0.51 -1.03 -4.79
N ILE A 257 -0.14 -1.25 -3.66
CA ILE A 257 0.47 -1.12 -2.34
C ILE A 257 0.52 -2.52 -1.72
N SER A 258 1.69 -2.93 -1.23
CA SER A 258 1.91 -4.24 -0.65
C SER A 258 2.74 -4.17 0.62
N VAL A 259 2.47 -5.05 1.58
CA VAL A 259 3.25 -5.21 2.81
C VAL A 259 3.84 -6.62 2.89
N ARG A 260 5.00 -6.74 3.52
CA ARG A 260 5.65 -8.02 3.78
C ARG A 260 6.41 -7.97 5.10
N PRO A 261 6.29 -8.95 5.99
CA PRO A 261 7.14 -9.03 7.18
C PRO A 261 8.61 -9.10 6.79
N ARG A 262 9.46 -8.32 7.44
CA ARG A 262 10.92 -8.48 7.26
C ARG A 262 11.39 -9.69 8.05
N SER A 263 12.24 -10.50 7.42
CA SER A 263 12.88 -11.67 8.05
C SER A 263 13.94 -11.31 9.09
N GLN A 264 14.24 -10.02 9.29
CA GLN A 264 15.26 -9.59 10.24
C GLN A 264 14.68 -9.62 11.66
N VAL A 265 14.93 -10.74 12.34
CA VAL A 265 15.32 -10.70 13.74
C VAL A 265 16.49 -9.74 13.80
N TYR A 266 16.28 -8.49 14.23
CA TYR A 266 17.39 -7.72 14.78
C TYR A 266 17.80 -8.51 16.02
N THR A 267 18.77 -9.41 15.89
CA THR A 267 19.51 -9.86 17.05
C THR A 267 20.15 -8.59 17.60
N VAL A 268 19.72 -8.16 18.79
CA VAL A 268 20.26 -7.00 19.53
C VAL A 268 21.74 -7.24 19.95
N THR A 269 22.45 -8.15 19.28
CA THR A 269 23.83 -8.52 19.56
C THR A 269 24.81 -8.08 18.47
N GLU A 270 24.38 -7.67 17.27
CA GLU A 270 25.31 -7.25 16.20
C GLU A 270 25.65 -5.74 16.19
N SER A 271 24.97 -4.90 16.96
CA SER A 271 25.33 -3.47 17.12
C SER A 271 26.11 -3.13 18.40
N LEU A 272 26.50 -4.12 19.22
CA LEU A 272 27.34 -3.91 20.41
C LEU A 272 28.62 -4.76 20.44
N GLY A 273 28.93 -5.46 19.34
CA GLY A 273 30.01 -6.43 19.27
C GLY A 273 31.23 -6.00 18.45
N ARG A 274 31.62 -4.72 18.40
CA ARG A 274 32.92 -4.30 17.82
C ARG A 274 33.36 -2.87 18.16
N THR A 275 33.31 -2.47 19.43
CA THR A 275 34.21 -1.42 19.94
C THR A 275 35.26 -2.06 20.82
N LYS A 276 36.32 -2.58 20.18
CA LYS A 276 37.59 -2.76 20.89
C LYS A 276 38.12 -1.38 21.25
N LEU A 277 38.14 -1.16 22.56
CA LEU A 277 39.01 -0.28 23.33
C LEU A 277 40.23 0.26 22.54
N GLY A 278 40.24 1.57 22.30
CA GLY A 278 41.42 2.30 21.84
C GLY A 278 41.11 3.34 20.78
N ASP A 279 40.73 4.55 21.19
CA ASP A 279 41.31 5.80 20.66
C ASP A 279 40.73 7.01 21.38
N LYS A 280 41.48 7.52 22.37
CA LYS A 280 41.20 8.75 23.11
C LYS A 280 41.47 10.03 22.30
N HIS A 281 41.52 9.96 20.97
CA HIS A 281 41.94 11.10 20.14
C HIS A 281 40.77 11.90 19.55
N HIS A 282 39.58 11.33 19.40
CA HIS A 282 38.46 12.03 18.74
C HIS A 282 37.56 12.87 19.67
N LEU A 283 37.65 12.69 20.99
CA LEU A 283 36.79 13.42 21.94
C LEU A 283 37.33 14.82 22.29
N GLU A 284 38.63 15.08 22.09
CA GLU A 284 39.25 16.38 22.38
C GLU A 284 39.16 17.36 21.20
N GLU A 285 39.03 16.88 19.96
CA GLU A 285 38.80 17.76 18.80
C GLU A 285 37.37 18.32 18.76
N HIS A 286 36.38 17.54 19.19
CA HIS A 286 34.99 17.99 19.23
C HIS A 286 34.72 19.04 20.33
N LYS A 287 35.45 18.96 21.45
CA LYS A 287 35.38 19.97 22.52
C LYS A 287 36.04 21.30 22.16
N ARG A 288 37.05 21.31 21.28
CA ARG A 288 37.67 22.54 20.76
C ARG A 288 36.78 23.28 19.75
N ALA A 289 35.95 22.56 18.99
CA ALA A 289 35.05 23.15 18.02
C ALA A 289 33.83 23.87 18.64
N LEU A 290 33.47 23.55 19.89
CA LEU A 290 32.30 24.11 20.58
C LEU A 290 32.58 25.38 21.41
N ASN A 291 33.84 25.81 21.52
CA ASN A 291 34.24 26.97 22.36
C ASN A 291 34.66 28.23 21.57
N LEU A 292 34.25 28.39 20.32
CA LEU A 292 34.49 29.62 19.56
C LEU A 292 33.20 30.13 18.91
N LYS A 293 32.48 30.99 19.65
CA LYS A 293 31.89 32.28 19.21
C LYS A 293 30.89 32.80 20.25
N GLN A 294 31.41 33.40 21.30
CA GLN A 294 30.75 34.50 22.00
C GLN A 294 31.82 35.54 22.32
N GLU A 295 31.77 36.65 21.59
CA GLU A 295 32.08 37.99 22.10
C GLU A 295 31.92 39.00 20.95
N ALA A 296 30.83 39.75 21.00
CA ALA A 296 30.75 41.08 20.39
C ALA A 296 30.82 42.08 21.54
N PRO A 297 31.69 43.11 21.49
CA PRO A 297 31.48 44.29 22.28
C PRO A 297 30.86 45.40 21.43
N ASN A 298 29.72 45.86 21.92
CA ASN A 298 29.08 47.11 21.54
C ASN A 298 29.78 48.26 22.30
N LYS A 299 30.20 49.33 21.59
CA LYS A 299 29.78 50.74 21.84
C LYS A 299 30.78 51.82 21.38
N SER A 300 30.20 52.77 20.64
CA SER A 300 30.24 54.25 20.76
C SER A 300 31.48 55.09 20.37
N GLN A 301 31.18 56.09 19.52
CA GLN A 301 31.61 57.50 19.52
C GLN A 301 33.08 57.84 19.20
N HIS A 302 33.28 58.53 18.07
CA HIS A 302 33.80 59.91 18.10
C HIS A 302 33.46 60.65 16.80
N ALA A 303 33.06 61.91 16.98
CA ALA A 303 32.89 62.92 15.97
C ALA A 303 34.24 63.58 15.64
N GLU A 304 34.46 63.87 14.36
CA GLU A 304 35.01 65.11 13.79
C GLU A 304 34.73 65.14 12.28
#